data_AF-A0AAU6R5V2-F1
#
_entry.id   AF-A0AAU6R5V2-F1
#
_cell.length_a   1.000
_cell.length_b   1.000
_cell.length_c   1.000
_cell.angle_alpha   90.00
_cell.angle_beta   90.00
_cell.angle_gamma   90.00
#
_symmetry.space_group_name_H-M   'P 1'
#
loop_
_entity.id
_entity.type
_entity.pdbx_description
1 polymer ?
#
loop_
_entity_poly.entity_id
_entity_poly.type
_entity_poly.pdbx_seq_one_letter_code
_entity_poly.pdbx_strand_id
1 'polypeptide(L)'
;MDQALSRVRQPVPRIVFAVAHGKSQGISSAQNALTYQADLYRRTELLSWFSGDRSLLEKVDFHSPSARYHAASSAERNAAMAEFGLSLQLRLELTGNFVTCEALPDLDCPGLQTALELWRTAQQQVCQADAEAIARAEAIDEETAIALRQKRVLTLSDRQKLSRYDLCQFYGISPEKLRLEDILMDRNGRQRQQIQITELLVWDYLAQFKDKQKLDKLIQWEQPIPAQDLPGSQLLAKGADILGVRELLAFLIQTPESGDSWTKDSPEIKAFVDRCQAHPKEVKLCLNLTIRPSMQPTAIVGMVLKQFSLSTVMQRDGSNHQTRLRTRYYRLEQSSLKQLKTLLQTRAKHYQEQGFRLRTHPLTLLLLEGVADNEPISTPQQQILEAHPLNHSLNRLKEAS
;
A
#
# COMPACT_ATOMS: atom_id res chain seq x y z
N MET A 1 52.16 -29.17 4.90
CA MET A 1 51.81 -29.16 3.47
C MET A 1 50.30 -29.09 3.40
N ASP A 2 49.75 -27.88 3.26
CA ASP A 2 48.30 -27.67 3.21
C ASP A 2 47.78 -27.88 1.80
N GLN A 3 46.95 -28.90 1.65
CA GLN A 3 46.27 -29.26 0.42
C GLN A 3 45.07 -28.31 0.21
N ALA A 4 45.31 -27.14 -0.38
CA ALA A 4 44.26 -26.25 -0.85
C ALA A 4 43.72 -26.75 -2.20
N LEU A 5 42.81 -27.74 -2.17
CA LEU A 5 41.96 -28.09 -3.30
C LEU A 5 40.80 -27.08 -3.42
N SER A 6 41.10 -25.79 -3.58
CA SER A 6 40.10 -24.87 -4.11
C SER A 6 40.06 -25.10 -5.63
N ARG A 7 38.96 -25.69 -6.12
CA ARG A 7 38.68 -25.72 -7.56
C ARG A 7 38.59 -24.27 -8.03
N VAL A 8 39.68 -23.72 -8.59
CA VAL A 8 39.66 -22.45 -9.30
C VAL A 8 38.79 -22.67 -10.53
N ARG A 9 37.50 -22.30 -10.42
CA ARG A 9 36.61 -22.27 -11.57
C ARG A 9 37.12 -21.20 -12.52
N GLN A 10 37.11 -21.48 -13.82
CA GLN A 10 37.38 -20.44 -14.81
C GLN A 10 36.41 -19.26 -14.58
N PRO A 11 36.88 -18.01 -14.68
CA PRO A 11 36.02 -16.85 -14.58
C PRO A 11 34.99 -16.91 -15.72
N VAL A 12 33.71 -17.03 -15.37
CA VAL A 12 32.60 -17.02 -16.34
C VAL A 12 32.06 -15.59 -16.40
N PRO A 13 32.04 -14.94 -17.58
CA PRO A 13 31.47 -13.61 -17.71
C PRO A 13 29.98 -13.66 -17.35
N ARG A 14 29.55 -12.73 -16.49
CA ARG A 14 28.16 -12.58 -16.07
C ARG A 14 27.75 -11.13 -16.21
N ILE A 15 26.56 -10.91 -16.74
CA ILE A 15 25.95 -9.59 -16.86
C ILE A 15 24.95 -9.46 -15.72
N VAL A 16 25.06 -8.36 -14.96
CA VAL A 16 24.12 -8.04 -13.89
C VAL A 16 23.49 -6.69 -14.20
N PHE A 17 22.18 -6.67 -14.35
CA PHE A 17 21.42 -5.44 -14.50
C PHE A 17 21.02 -4.91 -13.13
N ALA A 18 21.42 -3.67 -12.84
CA ALA A 18 21.10 -3.00 -11.58
C ALA A 18 20.57 -1.58 -11.83
N VAL A 19 19.57 -1.20 -11.04
CA VAL A 19 19.12 0.19 -10.97
C VAL A 19 20.08 1.02 -10.11
N ALA A 20 20.17 2.32 -10.36
CA ALA A 20 21.00 3.21 -9.54
C ALA A 20 20.53 3.24 -8.08
N HIS A 21 19.22 3.31 -7.87
CA HIS A 21 18.60 3.37 -6.54
C HIS A 21 17.57 2.25 -6.38
N GLY A 22 17.65 1.55 -5.26
CA GLY A 22 16.70 0.53 -4.84
C GLY A 22 15.46 1.11 -4.14
N LYS A 23 14.65 0.21 -3.58
CA LYS A 23 13.49 0.57 -2.76
C LYS A 23 13.86 0.41 -1.29
N SER A 24 13.72 1.48 -0.50
CA SER A 24 13.82 1.40 0.96
C SER A 24 12.83 0.36 1.50
N GLN A 25 13.25 -0.43 2.48
CA GLN A 25 12.41 -1.46 3.08
C GLN A 25 12.00 -1.11 4.51
N GLY A 26 10.85 -1.63 4.92
CA GLY A 26 10.34 -1.45 6.27
C GLY A 26 9.58 -0.14 6.48
N ILE A 27 9.50 0.26 7.75
CA ILE A 27 8.66 1.36 8.25
C ILE A 27 9.27 2.73 7.97
N SER A 28 10.60 2.80 7.87
CA SER A 28 11.36 4.03 7.64
C SER A 28 12.34 3.86 6.48
N SER A 29 12.67 4.96 5.81
CA SER A 29 13.76 5.03 4.83
C SER A 29 15.09 5.49 5.44
N ALA A 30 15.17 5.57 6.78
CA ALA A 30 16.38 5.96 7.48
C ALA A 30 17.55 4.99 7.19
N GLN A 31 18.72 5.57 6.95
CA GLN A 31 19.98 4.85 6.70
C GLN A 31 20.83 4.69 7.97
N ASN A 32 20.46 5.39 9.05
CA ASN A 32 21.11 5.29 10.35
C ASN A 32 20.21 4.51 11.33
N ALA A 33 20.82 3.60 12.10
CA ALA A 33 20.13 2.74 13.05
C ALA A 33 19.35 3.53 14.13
N LEU A 34 19.93 4.61 14.66
CA LEU A 34 19.29 5.45 15.68
C LEU A 34 18.07 6.17 15.13
N THR A 35 18.16 6.70 13.91
CA THR A 35 17.03 7.34 13.24
C THR A 35 15.94 6.33 12.93
N TYR A 36 16.30 5.13 12.46
CA TYR A 36 15.34 4.05 12.23
C TYR A 36 14.63 3.63 13.52
N GLN A 37 15.36 3.54 14.64
CA GLN A 37 14.80 3.23 15.95
C GLN A 37 13.90 4.35 16.46
N ALA A 38 14.26 5.62 16.27
CA ALA A 38 13.41 6.76 16.60
C ALA A 38 12.11 6.75 15.80
N ASP A 39 12.15 6.39 14.51
CA ASP A 39 10.96 6.25 13.67
C ASP A 39 10.07 5.08 14.10
N LEU A 40 10.67 3.95 14.53
CA LEU A 40 9.93 2.84 15.14
C LEU A 40 9.23 3.28 16.43
N TYR A 41 9.94 3.98 17.31
CA TYR A 41 9.39 4.52 18.55
C TYR A 41 8.22 5.47 18.26
N ARG A 42 8.42 6.41 17.32
CA ARG A 42 7.37 7.36 16.91
C ARG A 42 6.14 6.65 16.34
N ARG A 43 6.33 5.59 15.55
CA ARG A 43 5.21 4.77 15.05
C ARG A 43 4.44 4.12 16.19
N THR A 44 5.14 3.51 17.15
CA THR A 44 4.52 2.86 18.30
C THR A 44 3.79 3.85 19.19
N GLU A 45 4.37 5.03 19.38
CA GLU A 45 3.72 6.14 20.08
C GLU A 45 2.41 6.49 19.39
N LEU A 46 2.42 6.81 18.08
CA LEU A 46 1.19 7.11 17.34
C LEU A 46 0.14 6.00 17.45
N LEU A 47 0.57 4.73 17.36
CA LEU A 47 -0.33 3.59 17.53
C LEU A 47 -0.93 3.52 18.95
N SER A 48 -0.13 3.78 19.99
CA SER A 48 -0.60 3.86 21.37
C SER A 48 -1.63 4.98 21.56
N TRP A 49 -1.38 6.16 20.98
CA TRP A 49 -2.33 7.28 20.98
C TRP A 49 -3.63 6.92 20.27
N PHE A 50 -3.57 6.31 19.08
CA PHE A 50 -4.74 6.03 18.26
C PHE A 50 -5.57 4.83 18.74
N SER A 51 -4.93 3.85 19.38
CA SER A 51 -5.60 2.70 19.97
C SER A 51 -6.18 2.98 21.36
N GLY A 52 -5.71 4.03 22.03
CA GLY A 52 -6.04 4.32 23.43
C GLY A 52 -5.29 3.44 24.43
N ASP A 53 -4.46 2.50 23.99
CA ASP A 53 -3.61 1.69 24.89
C ASP A 53 -2.27 2.39 25.13
N ARG A 54 -2.22 3.19 26.21
CA ARG A 54 -0.99 3.86 26.68
C ARG A 54 0.09 2.88 27.13
N SER A 55 -0.31 1.70 27.64
CA SER A 55 0.63 0.68 28.10
C SER A 55 1.36 -0.03 26.96
N LEU A 56 0.95 0.19 25.69
CA LEU A 56 1.59 -0.44 24.54
C LEU A 56 3.08 -0.09 24.44
N LEU A 57 3.48 1.13 24.81
CA LEU A 57 4.90 1.52 24.79
C LEU A 57 5.76 0.69 25.75
N GLU A 58 5.19 0.27 26.88
CA GLU A 58 5.89 -0.53 27.90
C GLU A 58 6.02 -1.99 27.47
N LYS A 59 5.09 -2.48 26.64
CA LYS A 59 5.06 -3.86 26.14
C LYS A 59 6.00 -4.09 24.94
N VAL A 60 6.46 -3.02 24.30
CA VAL A 60 7.24 -3.10 23.05
C VAL A 60 8.74 -3.08 23.33
N ASP A 61 9.45 -3.97 22.66
CA ASP A 61 10.90 -4.06 22.77
C ASP A 61 11.61 -3.09 21.82
N PHE A 62 12.27 -2.10 22.41
CA PHE A 62 13.16 -1.18 21.70
C PHE A 62 14.63 -1.36 22.05
N HIS A 63 14.95 -2.09 23.11
CA HIS A 63 16.27 -2.00 23.75
C HIS A 63 17.07 -3.29 23.71
N SER A 64 16.43 -4.44 23.48
CA SER A 64 17.14 -5.72 23.41
C SER A 64 18.20 -5.73 22.30
N PRO A 65 19.20 -6.63 22.41
CA PRO A 65 20.16 -6.85 21.32
C PRO A 65 19.47 -7.15 19.98
N SER A 66 18.36 -7.89 20.00
CA SER A 66 17.57 -8.22 18.82
C SER A 66 16.91 -6.99 18.19
N ALA A 67 16.33 -6.10 19.00
CA ALA A 67 15.73 -4.86 18.51
C ALA A 67 16.79 -3.92 17.89
N ARG A 68 17.95 -3.78 18.54
CA ARG A 68 19.08 -2.99 18.03
C ARG A 68 19.65 -3.58 16.74
N TYR A 69 19.82 -4.90 16.68
CA TYR A 69 20.28 -5.60 15.50
C TYR A 69 19.29 -5.41 14.32
N HIS A 70 17.99 -5.53 14.59
CA HIS A 70 16.96 -5.30 13.58
C HIS A 70 17.02 -3.86 13.03
N ALA A 71 17.14 -2.86 13.92
CA ALA A 71 17.28 -1.46 13.51
C ALA A 71 18.55 -1.22 12.68
N ALA A 72 19.70 -1.75 13.12
CA ALA A 72 20.96 -1.65 12.39
C ALA A 72 20.90 -2.33 11.02
N SER A 73 20.39 -3.57 10.96
CA SER A 73 20.25 -4.31 9.71
C SER A 73 19.28 -3.64 8.72
N SER A 74 18.18 -3.06 9.23
CA SER A 74 17.22 -2.34 8.39
C SER A 74 17.79 -1.03 7.85
N ALA A 75 18.51 -0.30 8.69
CA ALA A 75 19.20 0.94 8.31
C ALA A 75 20.32 0.67 7.29
N GLU A 76 21.13 -0.36 7.48
CA GLU A 76 22.17 -0.77 6.54
C GLU A 76 21.57 -1.18 5.18
N ARG A 77 20.46 -1.94 5.19
CA ARG A 77 19.72 -2.25 3.97
C ARG A 77 19.24 -0.98 3.27
N ASN A 78 18.69 -0.02 4.00
CA ASN A 78 18.24 1.25 3.43
C ASN A 78 19.41 2.07 2.85
N ALA A 79 20.57 2.09 3.52
CA ALA A 79 21.78 2.72 3.01
C ALA A 79 22.24 2.05 1.70
N ALA A 80 22.30 0.71 1.68
CA ALA A 80 22.63 -0.04 0.47
C ALA A 80 21.62 0.17 -0.65
N MET A 81 20.33 0.36 -0.35
CA MET A 81 19.32 0.67 -1.37
C MET A 81 19.42 2.11 -1.89
N ALA A 82 19.93 3.05 -1.09
CA ALA A 82 20.10 4.43 -1.53
C ALA A 82 21.10 4.54 -2.68
N GLU A 83 22.14 3.71 -2.69
CA GLU A 83 23.14 3.64 -3.76
C GLU A 83 23.32 2.19 -4.24
N PHE A 84 22.20 1.56 -4.62
CA PHE A 84 22.16 0.13 -4.92
C PHE A 84 23.16 -0.30 -5.98
N GLY A 85 23.26 0.44 -7.09
CA GLY A 85 24.20 0.13 -8.17
C GLY A 85 25.65 0.13 -7.68
N LEU A 86 26.05 1.18 -6.95
CA LEU A 86 27.40 1.31 -6.39
C LEU A 86 27.67 0.24 -5.32
N SER A 87 26.73 0.01 -4.41
CA SER A 87 26.87 -1.00 -3.36
C SER A 87 27.04 -2.40 -3.95
N LEU A 88 26.33 -2.72 -5.03
CA LEU A 88 26.47 -3.98 -5.75
C LEU A 88 27.86 -4.11 -6.39
N GLN A 89 28.31 -3.07 -7.10
CA GLN A 89 29.64 -3.03 -7.71
C GLN A 89 30.74 -3.27 -6.66
N LEU A 90 30.74 -2.50 -5.57
CA LEU A 90 31.75 -2.62 -4.52
C LEU A 90 31.78 -4.01 -3.87
N ARG A 91 30.60 -4.64 -3.67
CA ARG A 91 30.53 -6.01 -3.12
C ARG A 91 31.07 -7.05 -4.11
N LEU A 92 30.82 -6.88 -5.41
CA LEU A 92 31.35 -7.76 -6.45
C LEU A 92 32.88 -7.62 -6.55
N GLU A 93 33.41 -6.40 -6.50
CA GLU A 93 34.85 -6.14 -6.51
C GLU A 93 35.53 -6.71 -5.25
N LEU A 94 34.94 -6.51 -4.06
CA LEU A 94 35.45 -7.03 -2.79
C LEU A 94 35.52 -8.56 -2.75
N THR A 95 34.62 -9.24 -3.46
CA THR A 95 34.65 -10.71 -3.61
C THR A 95 35.63 -11.21 -4.67
N GLY A 96 36.41 -10.30 -5.28
CA GLY A 96 37.47 -10.61 -6.25
C GLY A 96 36.99 -10.67 -7.70
N ASN A 97 35.80 -10.14 -8.02
CA ASN A 97 35.34 -10.04 -9.40
C ASN A 97 35.87 -8.77 -10.08
N PHE A 98 36.23 -8.89 -11.35
CA PHE A 98 36.50 -7.74 -12.21
C PHE A 98 35.17 -7.20 -12.74
N VAL A 99 34.76 -6.02 -12.31
CA VAL A 99 33.49 -5.41 -12.70
C VAL A 99 33.75 -4.29 -13.69
N THR A 100 33.12 -4.37 -14.85
CA THR A 100 33.08 -3.29 -15.84
C THR A 100 31.68 -2.72 -15.89
N CYS A 101 31.52 -1.45 -15.55
CA CYS A 101 30.25 -0.75 -15.68
C CYS A 101 30.11 -0.26 -17.12
N GLU A 102 29.24 -0.90 -17.89
CA GLU A 102 28.82 -0.39 -19.19
C GLU A 102 27.73 0.67 -18.98
N ALA A 103 27.85 1.79 -19.69
CA ALA A 103 26.75 2.75 -19.76
C ALA A 103 25.53 2.05 -20.38
N LEU A 104 24.34 2.37 -19.87
CA LEU A 104 23.10 1.87 -20.46
C LEU A 104 23.10 2.22 -21.96
N PRO A 105 22.82 1.26 -22.86
CA PRO A 105 22.63 1.57 -24.26
C PRO A 105 21.53 2.61 -24.40
N ASP A 106 21.63 3.46 -25.42
CA ASP A 106 20.65 4.51 -25.67
C ASP A 106 19.24 3.91 -25.69
N LEU A 107 18.29 4.56 -25.02
CA LEU A 107 16.91 4.06 -24.87
C LEU A 107 16.21 3.89 -26.24
N ASP A 108 16.71 4.62 -27.23
CA ASP A 108 16.24 4.62 -28.61
C ASP A 108 16.95 3.58 -29.49
N CYS A 109 17.82 2.75 -28.91
CA CYS A 109 18.40 1.58 -29.57
C CYS A 109 17.28 0.61 -30.02
N PRO A 110 17.16 0.30 -31.32
CA PRO A 110 16.11 -0.59 -31.82
C PRO A 110 16.18 -1.99 -31.20
N GLY A 111 17.39 -2.51 -30.96
CA GLY A 111 17.57 -3.81 -30.29
C GLY A 111 17.08 -3.82 -28.84
N LEU A 112 17.23 -2.72 -28.10
CA LEU A 112 16.71 -2.58 -26.74
C LEU A 112 15.19 -2.50 -26.74
N GLN A 113 14.59 -1.75 -27.67
CA GLN A 113 13.13 -1.66 -27.80
C GLN A 113 12.53 -3.04 -28.09
N THR A 114 13.11 -3.80 -29.03
CA THR A 114 12.68 -5.18 -29.30
C THR A 114 12.84 -6.08 -28.07
N ALA A 115 13.95 -5.98 -27.33
CA ALA A 115 14.14 -6.76 -26.11
C ALA A 115 13.12 -6.42 -25.01
N LEU A 116 12.79 -5.14 -24.84
CA LEU A 116 11.77 -4.68 -23.89
C LEU A 116 10.37 -5.16 -24.28
N GLU A 117 10.05 -5.18 -25.58
CA GLU A 117 8.80 -5.74 -26.09
C GLU A 117 8.72 -7.24 -25.84
N LEU A 118 9.77 -8.00 -26.19
CA LEU A 118 9.86 -9.44 -25.92
C LEU A 118 9.72 -9.76 -24.42
N TRP A 119 10.36 -8.96 -23.57
CA TRP A 119 10.25 -9.09 -22.12
C TRP A 119 8.82 -8.85 -21.64
N ARG A 120 8.14 -7.81 -22.14
CA ARG A 120 6.74 -7.53 -21.81
C ARG A 120 5.82 -8.67 -22.26
N THR A 121 6.04 -9.22 -23.45
CA THR A 121 5.24 -10.34 -23.95
C THR A 121 5.47 -11.60 -23.13
N ALA A 122 6.72 -11.92 -22.76
CA ALA A 122 7.04 -13.07 -21.93
C ALA A 122 6.42 -12.92 -20.53
N GLN A 123 6.49 -11.73 -19.95
CA GLN A 123 5.86 -11.44 -18.66
C GLN A 123 4.34 -11.63 -18.72
N GLN A 124 3.69 -11.14 -19.78
CA GLN A 124 2.24 -11.32 -19.98
C GLN A 124 1.88 -12.80 -20.14
N GLN A 125 2.65 -13.57 -20.91
CA GLN A 125 2.43 -15.01 -21.10
C GLN A 125 2.55 -15.77 -19.78
N VAL A 126 3.58 -15.50 -18.96
CA VAL A 126 3.74 -16.13 -17.66
C VAL A 126 2.56 -15.79 -16.74
N CYS A 127 2.17 -14.51 -16.67
CA CYS A 127 1.01 -14.11 -15.87
C CYS A 127 -0.29 -14.76 -16.34
N GLN A 128 -0.51 -14.90 -17.65
CA GLN A 128 -1.67 -15.58 -18.21
C GLN A 128 -1.66 -17.07 -17.89
N ALA A 129 -0.53 -17.75 -18.09
CA ALA A 129 -0.39 -19.17 -17.78
C ALA A 129 -0.63 -19.47 -16.29
N ASP A 130 -0.08 -18.65 -15.40
CA ASP A 130 -0.32 -18.76 -13.96
C ASP A 130 -1.80 -18.54 -13.62
N ALA A 131 -2.45 -17.53 -14.21
CA ALA A 131 -3.86 -17.25 -14.00
C ALA A 131 -4.77 -18.38 -14.53
N GLU A 132 -4.45 -18.95 -15.70
CA GLU A 132 -5.15 -20.11 -16.24
C GLU A 132 -5.00 -21.34 -15.33
N ALA A 133 -3.81 -21.56 -14.78
CA ALA A 133 -3.57 -22.66 -13.87
C ALA A 133 -4.38 -22.51 -12.57
N ILE A 134 -4.51 -21.29 -12.04
CA ILE A 134 -5.37 -20.99 -10.88
C ILE A 134 -6.85 -21.20 -11.24
N ALA A 135 -7.29 -20.74 -12.41
CA ALA A 135 -8.68 -20.92 -12.87
C ALA A 135 -9.05 -22.40 -13.02
N ARG A 136 -8.12 -23.23 -13.50
CA ARG A 136 -8.31 -24.68 -13.70
C ARG A 136 -8.08 -25.52 -12.44
N ALA A 137 -7.43 -24.97 -11.41
CA ALA A 137 -7.15 -25.70 -10.17
C ALA A 137 -8.44 -26.16 -9.49
N GLU A 138 -8.48 -27.34 -8.92
CA GLU A 138 -9.67 -27.89 -8.26
C GLU A 138 -10.25 -26.92 -7.21
N ALA A 139 -11.59 -26.79 -7.20
CA ALA A 139 -12.27 -26.04 -6.16
C ALA A 139 -12.24 -26.85 -4.86
N ILE A 140 -11.78 -26.22 -3.78
CA ILE A 140 -11.62 -26.84 -2.48
C ILE A 140 -12.61 -26.24 -1.47
N ASP A 141 -12.92 -26.98 -0.40
CA ASP A 141 -13.76 -26.53 0.71
C ASP A 141 -12.93 -25.82 1.80
N GLU A 142 -13.63 -25.30 2.82
CA GLU A 142 -12.98 -24.57 3.91
C GLU A 142 -12.06 -25.47 4.75
N GLU A 143 -12.47 -26.71 5.02
CA GLU A 143 -11.70 -27.67 5.83
C GLU A 143 -10.38 -28.02 5.16
N THR A 144 -10.40 -28.33 3.86
CA THR A 144 -9.17 -28.60 3.10
C THR A 144 -8.31 -27.34 2.95
N ALA A 145 -8.90 -26.15 2.80
CA ALA A 145 -8.15 -24.90 2.80
C ALA A 145 -7.41 -24.68 4.13
N ILE A 146 -8.05 -24.96 5.27
CA ILE A 146 -7.42 -24.92 6.60
C ILE A 146 -6.29 -25.94 6.69
N ALA A 147 -6.52 -27.19 6.28
CA ALA A 147 -5.52 -28.25 6.29
C ALA A 147 -4.30 -27.89 5.41
N LEU A 148 -4.51 -27.31 4.23
CA LEU A 148 -3.44 -26.83 3.35
C LEU A 148 -2.63 -25.70 4.01
N ARG A 149 -3.30 -24.73 4.67
CA ARG A 149 -2.61 -23.64 5.39
C ARG A 149 -1.75 -24.14 6.55
N GLN A 150 -2.08 -25.28 7.14
CA GLN A 150 -1.30 -25.91 8.21
C GLN A 150 -0.11 -26.74 7.70
N LYS A 151 -0.07 -27.09 6.40
CA LYS A 151 1.07 -27.82 5.84
C LYS A 151 2.32 -26.95 5.82
N ARG A 152 3.43 -27.49 6.33
CA ARG A 152 4.75 -26.81 6.34
C ARG A 152 5.29 -26.53 4.94
N VAL A 153 5.00 -27.40 3.97
CA VAL A 153 5.45 -27.26 2.58
C VAL A 153 4.25 -27.45 1.64
N LEU A 154 3.99 -26.44 0.82
CA LEU A 154 2.93 -26.44 -0.19
C LEU A 154 3.50 -26.71 -1.58
N THR A 155 2.92 -27.68 -2.28
CA THR A 155 3.22 -27.94 -3.71
C THR A 155 2.65 -26.82 -4.58
N LEU A 156 3.09 -26.73 -5.85
CA LEU A 156 2.55 -25.73 -6.79
C LEU A 156 1.02 -25.89 -6.97
N SER A 157 0.55 -27.13 -7.11
CA SER A 157 -0.87 -27.43 -7.26
C SER A 157 -1.67 -27.01 -6.02
N ASP A 158 -1.16 -27.31 -4.81
CA ASP A 158 -1.81 -26.89 -3.56
C ASP A 158 -1.92 -25.36 -3.46
N ARG A 159 -0.87 -24.63 -3.89
CA ARG A 159 -0.90 -23.16 -3.92
C ARG A 159 -1.95 -22.61 -4.88
N GLN A 160 -2.12 -23.23 -6.04
CA GLN A 160 -3.13 -22.83 -7.02
C GLN A 160 -4.55 -23.08 -6.49
N LYS A 161 -4.79 -24.23 -5.84
CA LYS A 161 -6.07 -24.53 -5.17
C LYS A 161 -6.41 -23.53 -4.07
N LEU A 162 -5.43 -23.24 -3.20
CA LEU A 162 -5.57 -22.25 -2.13
C LEU A 162 -5.81 -20.85 -2.70
N SER A 163 -5.10 -20.46 -3.76
CA SER A 163 -5.30 -19.16 -4.42
C SER A 163 -6.70 -19.04 -5.01
N ARG A 164 -7.20 -20.09 -5.67
CA ARG A 164 -8.57 -20.14 -6.21
C ARG A 164 -9.60 -19.97 -5.10
N TYR A 165 -9.44 -20.71 -3.99
CA TYR A 165 -10.31 -20.60 -2.82
C TYR A 165 -10.32 -19.20 -2.21
N ASP A 166 -9.13 -18.63 -1.94
CA ASP A 166 -8.98 -17.30 -1.34
C ASP A 166 -9.60 -16.20 -2.22
N LEU A 167 -9.46 -16.31 -3.54
CA LEU A 167 -10.08 -15.39 -4.51
C LEU A 167 -11.61 -15.47 -4.45
N CYS A 168 -12.16 -16.67 -4.54
CA CYS A 168 -13.60 -16.91 -4.45
C CYS A 168 -14.18 -16.38 -3.12
N GLN A 169 -13.53 -16.69 -2.00
CA GLN A 169 -13.94 -16.23 -0.68
C GLN A 169 -13.87 -14.71 -0.56
N PHE A 170 -12.80 -14.08 -1.06
CA PHE A 170 -12.63 -12.65 -0.93
C PHE A 170 -13.64 -11.85 -1.77
N TYR A 171 -13.84 -12.25 -3.02
CA TYR A 171 -14.70 -11.55 -3.97
C TYR A 171 -16.17 -11.99 -3.88
N GLY A 172 -16.49 -13.01 -3.08
CA GLY A 172 -17.86 -13.56 -2.98
C GLY A 172 -18.31 -14.23 -4.29
N ILE A 173 -17.38 -14.77 -5.06
CA ILE A 173 -17.63 -15.41 -6.36
C ILE A 173 -17.65 -16.92 -6.17
N SER A 174 -18.73 -17.58 -6.61
CA SER A 174 -18.79 -19.05 -6.60
C SER A 174 -17.66 -19.64 -7.46
N PRO A 175 -17.03 -20.76 -7.05
CA PRO A 175 -15.89 -21.34 -7.78
C PRO A 175 -16.12 -21.53 -9.28
N GLU A 176 -17.32 -21.90 -9.68
CA GLU A 176 -17.71 -22.12 -11.09
C GLU A 176 -17.77 -20.83 -11.93
N LYS A 177 -17.96 -19.68 -11.28
CA LYS A 177 -18.09 -18.37 -11.94
C LYS A 177 -16.78 -17.58 -11.97
N LEU A 178 -15.72 -18.06 -11.32
CA LEU A 178 -14.42 -17.39 -11.31
C LEU A 178 -13.83 -17.38 -12.73
N ARG A 179 -13.60 -16.19 -13.28
CA ARG A 179 -13.04 -16.00 -14.61
C ARG A 179 -11.55 -15.67 -14.54
N LEU A 180 -10.86 -15.88 -15.66
CA LEU A 180 -9.46 -15.47 -15.84
C LEU A 180 -9.28 -13.96 -15.56
N GLU A 181 -10.24 -13.16 -15.99
CA GLU A 181 -10.24 -11.70 -15.81
C GLU A 181 -10.19 -11.31 -14.32
N ASP A 182 -10.94 -12.02 -13.46
CA ASP A 182 -10.96 -11.77 -12.01
C ASP A 182 -9.59 -12.03 -11.38
N ILE A 183 -8.89 -13.08 -11.84
CA ILE A 183 -7.57 -13.47 -11.35
C ILE A 183 -6.50 -12.47 -11.79
N LEU A 184 -6.54 -12.04 -13.06
CA LEU A 184 -5.60 -11.05 -13.59
C LEU A 184 -5.80 -9.67 -12.94
N MET A 185 -7.05 -9.31 -12.67
CA MET A 185 -7.46 -8.08 -11.99
C MET A 185 -6.92 -8.00 -10.56
N ASP A 186 -6.90 -9.13 -9.84
CA ASP A 186 -6.40 -9.20 -8.46
C ASP A 186 -4.91 -8.85 -8.30
N ARG A 187 -4.11 -9.11 -9.35
CA ARG A 187 -2.66 -8.83 -9.40
C ARG A 187 -1.91 -9.42 -8.21
N ASN A 188 -2.08 -10.72 -7.97
CA ASN A 188 -1.44 -11.47 -6.87
C ASN A 188 -1.74 -10.87 -5.49
N GLY A 189 -3.00 -10.55 -5.22
CA GLY A 189 -3.50 -10.05 -3.94
C GLY A 189 -3.31 -8.55 -3.72
N ARG A 190 -2.70 -7.83 -4.66
CA ARG A 190 -2.52 -6.38 -4.54
C ARG A 190 -3.86 -5.67 -4.48
N GLN A 191 -4.84 -6.08 -5.29
CA GLN A 191 -6.16 -5.47 -5.27
C GLN A 191 -6.89 -5.76 -3.96
N ARG A 192 -6.83 -7.00 -3.44
CA ARG A 192 -7.38 -7.32 -2.11
C ARG A 192 -6.85 -6.40 -1.02
N GLN A 193 -5.54 -6.16 -1.02
CA GLN A 193 -4.92 -5.25 -0.04
C GLN A 193 -5.47 -3.82 -0.16
N GLN A 194 -5.63 -3.30 -1.38
CA GLN A 194 -6.17 -1.96 -1.62
C GLN A 194 -7.65 -1.83 -1.20
N ILE A 195 -8.45 -2.87 -1.46
CA ILE A 195 -9.86 -2.93 -1.02
C ILE A 195 -9.92 -3.00 0.50
N GLN A 196 -9.11 -3.86 1.12
CA GLN A 196 -9.04 -3.98 2.58
C GLN A 196 -8.64 -2.69 3.27
N ILE A 197 -7.75 -1.90 2.65
CA ILE A 197 -7.39 -0.56 3.13
C ILE A 197 -8.60 0.39 3.05
N THR A 198 -9.38 0.32 1.98
CA THR A 198 -10.59 1.14 1.80
C THR A 198 -11.66 0.79 2.84
N GLU A 199 -11.84 -0.50 3.15
CA GLU A 199 -12.74 -0.98 4.19
C GLU A 199 -12.46 -0.33 5.56
N LEU A 200 -11.18 -0.09 5.90
CA LEU A 200 -10.80 0.56 7.15
C LEU A 200 -11.30 2.01 7.25
N LEU A 201 -11.63 2.65 6.14
CA LEU A 201 -12.11 4.03 6.09
C LEU A 201 -13.64 4.16 6.15
N VAL A 202 -14.37 3.08 5.84
CA VAL A 202 -15.83 3.07 5.72
C VAL A 202 -16.52 2.32 6.85
N TRP A 203 -15.85 1.34 7.48
CA TRP A 203 -16.40 0.60 8.63
C TRP A 203 -15.88 1.17 9.94
N ASP A 204 -16.79 1.39 10.89
CA ASP A 204 -16.40 1.82 12.23
C ASP A 204 -15.79 0.65 13.02
N TYR A 205 -14.82 0.96 13.88
CA TYR A 205 -14.08 0.01 14.71
C TYR A 205 -13.37 -1.17 14.00
N LEU A 206 -13.50 -1.35 12.68
CA LEU A 206 -12.86 -2.44 11.94
C LEU A 206 -11.33 -2.43 12.07
N ALA A 207 -10.72 -1.24 11.99
CA ALA A 207 -9.30 -1.07 12.18
C ALA A 207 -8.84 -1.48 13.59
N GLN A 208 -9.63 -1.11 14.62
CA GLN A 208 -9.35 -1.49 16.01
C GLN A 208 -9.47 -3.00 16.21
N PHE A 209 -10.52 -3.61 15.66
CA PHE A 209 -10.73 -5.05 15.74
C PHE A 209 -9.58 -5.84 15.11
N LYS A 210 -9.17 -5.48 13.88
CA LYS A 210 -8.05 -6.15 13.19
C LYS A 210 -6.72 -6.00 13.93
N ASP A 211 -6.45 -4.82 14.48
CA ASP A 211 -5.22 -4.59 15.24
C ASP A 211 -5.25 -5.33 16.59
N LYS A 212 -6.39 -5.36 17.29
CA LYS A 212 -6.56 -6.12 18.53
C LYS A 212 -6.32 -7.60 18.32
N GLN A 213 -6.92 -8.22 17.29
CA GLN A 213 -6.68 -9.63 16.98
C GLN A 213 -5.19 -9.96 16.72
N LYS A 214 -4.45 -9.04 16.10
CA LYS A 214 -3.01 -9.21 15.87
C LYS A 214 -2.22 -9.01 17.16
N LEU A 215 -2.56 -8.02 17.97
CA LEU A 215 -1.91 -7.77 19.25
C LEU A 215 -2.14 -8.92 20.24
N ASP A 216 -3.37 -9.43 20.34
CA ASP A 216 -3.71 -10.55 21.22
C ASP A 216 -2.84 -11.79 20.88
N LYS A 217 -2.61 -12.04 19.57
CA LYS A 217 -1.71 -13.11 19.10
C LYS A 217 -0.25 -12.87 19.44
N LEU A 218 0.21 -11.61 19.47
CA LEU A 218 1.59 -11.28 19.84
C LEU A 218 1.79 -11.37 21.36
N ILE A 219 0.80 -10.89 22.12
CA ILE A 219 0.81 -10.91 23.58
C ILE A 219 0.77 -12.35 24.11
N GLN A 220 0.09 -13.27 23.42
CA GLN A 220 0.03 -14.69 23.78
C GLN A 220 1.41 -15.35 23.96
N TRP A 221 2.47 -14.80 23.37
CA TRP A 221 3.83 -15.33 23.49
C TRP A 221 4.52 -14.94 24.80
N GLU A 222 3.92 -14.05 25.60
CA GLU A 222 4.45 -13.56 26.88
C GLU A 222 5.88 -12.98 26.77
N GLN A 223 6.24 -12.51 25.57
CA GLN A 223 7.51 -11.83 25.30
C GLN A 223 7.25 -10.36 24.96
N PRO A 224 8.24 -9.48 25.21
CA PRO A 224 8.21 -8.12 24.69
C PRO A 224 7.93 -8.10 23.18
N ILE A 225 6.98 -7.26 22.76
CA ILE A 225 6.49 -7.23 21.39
C ILE A 225 7.56 -6.57 20.51
N PRO A 226 8.05 -7.22 19.44
CA PRO A 226 8.96 -6.57 18.52
C PRO A 226 8.29 -5.40 17.80
N ALA A 227 8.88 -4.20 17.84
CA ALA A 227 8.27 -2.99 17.30
C ALA A 227 7.90 -3.09 15.79
N GLN A 228 8.64 -3.88 15.02
CA GLN A 228 8.34 -4.12 13.60
C GLN A 228 7.07 -4.93 13.35
N ASP A 229 6.67 -5.79 14.30
CA ASP A 229 5.52 -6.69 14.16
C ASP A 229 4.20 -6.05 14.59
N LEU A 230 4.27 -4.83 15.15
CA LEU A 230 3.09 -4.07 15.52
C LEU A 230 2.16 -3.87 14.32
N PRO A 231 0.84 -3.99 14.54
CA PRO A 231 -0.13 -3.80 13.46
C PRO A 231 -0.23 -2.31 13.07
N GLY A 232 -0.97 -2.01 12.01
CA GLY A 232 -1.01 -0.66 11.45
C GLY A 232 -2.37 -0.23 10.89
N SER A 233 -3.44 -0.99 11.15
CA SER A 233 -4.74 -0.69 10.55
C SER A 233 -5.32 0.59 11.17
N GLN A 234 -5.21 0.77 12.49
CA GLN A 234 -5.64 1.98 13.19
C GLN A 234 -4.77 3.18 12.81
N LEU A 235 -3.46 2.96 12.68
CA LEU A 235 -2.52 3.99 12.24
C LEU A 235 -2.89 4.50 10.84
N LEU A 236 -3.22 3.60 9.92
CA LEU A 236 -3.70 3.97 8.59
C LEU A 236 -5.05 4.70 8.67
N ALA A 237 -6.04 4.13 9.36
CA ALA A 237 -7.40 4.69 9.39
C ALA A 237 -7.45 6.09 10.03
N LYS A 238 -6.83 6.26 11.20
CA LYS A 238 -6.76 7.55 11.90
C LYS A 238 -5.81 8.52 11.22
N GLY A 239 -4.68 8.03 10.69
CA GLY A 239 -3.77 8.84 9.89
C GLY A 239 -4.44 9.37 8.62
N ALA A 240 -5.25 8.56 7.94
CA ALA A 240 -6.04 8.96 6.79
C ALA A 240 -7.08 10.04 7.14
N ASP A 241 -7.73 9.95 8.32
CA ASP A 241 -8.61 11.02 8.82
C ASP A 241 -7.81 12.33 9.04
N ILE A 242 -6.71 12.27 9.78
CA ILE A 242 -5.93 13.47 10.15
C ILE A 242 -5.31 14.17 8.93
N LEU A 243 -4.79 13.38 8.00
CA LEU A 243 -4.16 13.89 6.78
C LEU A 243 -5.19 14.39 5.75
N GLY A 244 -6.49 14.15 5.97
CA GLY A 244 -7.55 14.61 5.08
C GLY A 244 -7.81 13.72 3.87
N VAL A 245 -7.41 12.43 3.95
CA VAL A 245 -7.56 11.48 2.83
C VAL A 245 -9.03 11.16 2.57
N ARG A 246 -9.86 11.05 3.61
CA ARG A 246 -11.27 10.69 3.43
C ARG A 246 -12.07 11.83 2.81
N GLU A 247 -11.77 13.06 3.21
CA GLU A 247 -12.33 14.29 2.67
C GLU A 247 -11.90 14.46 1.21
N LEU A 248 -10.61 14.21 0.91
CA LEU A 248 -10.10 14.19 -0.46
C LEU A 248 -10.86 13.14 -1.30
N LEU A 249 -10.99 11.90 -0.83
CA LEU A 249 -11.69 10.86 -1.57
C LEU A 249 -13.17 11.20 -1.79
N ALA A 250 -13.86 11.74 -0.79
CA ALA A 250 -15.25 12.16 -0.92
C ALA A 250 -15.40 13.26 -1.97
N PHE A 251 -14.57 14.29 -1.91
CA PHE A 251 -14.52 15.35 -2.92
C PHE A 251 -14.29 14.79 -4.33
N LEU A 252 -13.29 13.92 -4.49
CA LEU A 252 -12.94 13.35 -5.78
C LEU A 252 -14.01 12.43 -6.37
N ILE A 253 -14.81 11.77 -5.53
CA ILE A 253 -15.93 10.90 -5.96
C ILE A 253 -17.17 11.73 -6.33
N GLN A 254 -17.44 12.82 -5.62
CA GLN A 254 -18.55 13.73 -5.91
C GLN A 254 -18.32 14.57 -7.17
N THR A 255 -17.07 14.99 -7.42
CA THR A 255 -16.73 15.91 -8.53
C THR A 255 -17.16 15.37 -9.91
N PRO A 256 -16.96 14.08 -10.26
CA PRO A 256 -17.47 13.52 -11.50
C PRO A 256 -19.01 13.41 -11.56
N GLU A 257 -19.68 13.24 -10.42
CA GLU A 257 -21.15 13.14 -10.35
C GLU A 257 -21.81 14.49 -10.64
N SER A 258 -21.14 15.62 -10.35
CA SER A 258 -21.55 16.96 -10.78
C SER A 258 -21.17 17.32 -12.23
N GLY A 259 -20.45 16.44 -12.94
CA GLY A 259 -19.92 16.70 -14.27
C GLY A 259 -18.61 17.49 -14.28
N ASP A 260 -18.06 17.81 -13.11
CA ASP A 260 -16.87 18.63 -12.95
C ASP A 260 -15.56 17.85 -13.12
N SER A 261 -14.45 18.57 -13.07
CA SER A 261 -13.10 18.02 -13.08
C SER A 261 -12.23 18.86 -12.16
N TRP A 262 -11.19 18.26 -11.59
CA TRP A 262 -10.25 19.01 -10.75
C TRP A 262 -8.96 19.29 -11.51
N THR A 263 -8.25 20.31 -11.05
CA THR A 263 -6.92 20.66 -11.56
C THR A 263 -5.90 20.56 -10.43
N LYS A 264 -4.62 20.80 -10.74
CA LYS A 264 -3.59 20.95 -9.71
C LYS A 264 -3.83 22.17 -8.80
N ASP A 265 -4.65 23.11 -9.25
CA ASP A 265 -4.88 24.39 -8.61
C ASP A 265 -6.16 24.45 -7.79
N SER A 266 -6.98 23.39 -7.82
CA SER A 266 -8.18 23.24 -7.01
C SER A 266 -7.86 23.39 -5.51
N PRO A 267 -8.65 24.16 -4.75
CA PRO A 267 -8.33 24.51 -3.37
C PRO A 267 -8.25 23.29 -2.44
N GLU A 268 -9.11 22.29 -2.65
CA GLU A 268 -9.12 21.04 -1.88
C GLU A 268 -7.85 20.22 -2.13
N ILE A 269 -7.39 20.18 -3.40
CA ILE A 269 -6.15 19.50 -3.78
C ILE A 269 -4.94 20.19 -3.16
N LYS A 270 -4.88 21.53 -3.23
CA LYS A 270 -3.81 22.32 -2.61
C LYS A 270 -3.75 22.11 -1.10
N ALA A 271 -4.89 22.26 -0.42
CA ALA A 271 -4.96 22.07 1.03
C ALA A 271 -4.54 20.66 1.48
N PHE A 272 -4.90 19.63 0.72
CA PHE A 272 -4.43 18.26 0.97
C PHE A 272 -2.92 18.11 0.75
N VAL A 273 -2.40 18.64 -0.36
CA VAL A 273 -0.99 18.53 -0.74
C VAL A 273 -0.10 19.30 0.23
N ASP A 274 -0.49 20.51 0.62
CA ASP A 274 0.25 21.33 1.59
C ASP A 274 0.37 20.60 2.93
N ARG A 275 -0.71 19.96 3.41
CA ARG A 275 -0.68 19.10 4.61
C ARG A 275 0.29 17.92 4.45
N CYS A 276 0.26 17.23 3.31
CA CYS A 276 1.16 16.10 3.06
C CYS A 276 2.63 16.51 2.98
N GLN A 277 2.91 17.68 2.39
CA GLN A 277 4.26 18.22 2.23
C GLN A 277 4.81 18.82 3.54
N ALA A 278 3.94 19.35 4.40
CA ALA A 278 4.31 19.80 5.73
C ALA A 278 4.66 18.64 6.68
N HIS A 279 4.06 17.46 6.48
CA HIS A 279 4.21 16.30 7.36
C HIS A 279 4.62 15.01 6.61
N PRO A 280 5.74 15.00 5.87
CA PRO A 280 6.10 13.87 5.01
C PRO A 280 6.47 12.60 5.81
N LYS A 281 6.97 12.75 7.03
CA LYS A 281 7.30 11.62 7.92
C LYS A 281 6.04 10.94 8.42
N GLU A 282 5.05 11.71 8.85
CA GLU A 282 3.76 11.21 9.32
C GLU A 282 3.00 10.52 8.18
N VAL A 283 3.02 11.10 6.97
CA VAL A 283 2.47 10.45 5.77
C VAL A 283 3.15 9.11 5.51
N LYS A 284 4.48 9.02 5.66
CA LYS A 284 5.22 7.77 5.52
C LYS A 284 4.86 6.76 6.61
N LEU A 285 4.77 7.16 7.87
CA LEU A 285 4.45 6.25 8.97
C LEU A 285 3.01 5.72 8.89
N CYS A 286 2.05 6.59 8.56
CA CYS A 286 0.62 6.23 8.56
C CYS A 286 0.15 5.57 7.26
N LEU A 287 0.55 6.11 6.11
CA LEU A 287 0.06 5.67 4.80
C LEU A 287 1.10 4.85 4.03
N ASN A 288 2.35 4.76 4.52
CA ASN A 288 3.48 4.17 3.79
C ASN A 288 3.77 4.85 2.44
N LEU A 289 3.44 6.14 2.32
CA LEU A 289 3.71 6.95 1.14
C LEU A 289 4.91 7.86 1.36
N THR A 290 5.81 7.93 0.36
CA THR A 290 6.98 8.81 0.42
C THR A 290 6.70 10.08 -0.38
N ILE A 291 6.48 11.19 0.32
CA ILE A 291 6.27 12.51 -0.29
C ILE A 291 7.60 13.24 -0.39
N ARG A 292 7.94 13.71 -1.59
CA ARG A 292 9.11 14.57 -1.82
C ARG A 292 8.65 16.02 -2.02
N PRO A 293 9.40 17.02 -1.54
CA PRO A 293 9.04 18.44 -1.74
C PRO A 293 8.86 18.82 -3.22
N SER A 294 9.60 18.16 -4.12
CA SER A 294 9.54 18.41 -5.56
C SER A 294 8.35 17.74 -6.27
N MET A 295 7.53 16.94 -5.57
CA MET A 295 6.41 16.23 -6.20
C MET A 295 5.30 17.19 -6.59
N GLN A 296 4.78 17.01 -7.81
CA GLN A 296 3.62 17.75 -8.30
C GLN A 296 2.35 17.33 -7.53
N PRO A 297 1.39 18.24 -7.28
CA PRO A 297 0.13 17.94 -6.58
C PRO A 297 -0.59 16.70 -7.10
N THR A 298 -0.66 16.57 -8.43
CA THR A 298 -1.34 15.45 -9.10
C THR A 298 -0.63 14.11 -8.91
N ALA A 299 0.69 14.12 -8.73
CA ALA A 299 1.45 12.90 -8.43
C ALA A 299 1.16 12.41 -7.01
N ILE A 300 1.04 13.33 -6.05
CA ILE A 300 0.68 13.02 -4.65
C ILE A 300 -0.74 12.44 -4.60
N VAL A 301 -1.70 13.09 -5.25
CA VAL A 301 -3.09 12.59 -5.35
C VAL A 301 -3.12 11.22 -6.05
N GLY A 302 -2.37 11.05 -7.14
CA GLY A 302 -2.28 9.76 -7.84
C GLY A 302 -1.71 8.62 -6.99
N MET A 303 -0.72 8.92 -6.12
CA MET A 303 -0.19 7.93 -5.17
C MET A 303 -1.24 7.49 -4.16
N VAL A 304 -2.01 8.44 -3.63
CA VAL A 304 -3.10 8.18 -2.68
C VAL A 304 -4.19 7.35 -3.36
N LEU A 305 -4.71 7.77 -4.51
CA LEU A 305 -5.76 7.03 -5.22
C LEU A 305 -5.35 5.60 -5.54
N LYS A 306 -4.09 5.39 -5.96
CA LYS A 306 -3.54 4.06 -6.21
C LYS A 306 -3.53 3.19 -4.96
N GLN A 307 -3.40 3.74 -3.75
CA GLN A 307 -3.49 2.98 -2.51
C GLN A 307 -4.91 2.44 -2.25
N PHE A 308 -5.93 3.12 -2.77
CA PHE A 308 -7.35 2.76 -2.62
C PHE A 308 -7.97 2.14 -3.88
N SER A 309 -7.14 1.60 -4.79
CA SER A 309 -7.59 0.98 -6.05
C SER A 309 -8.35 1.93 -7.01
N LEU A 310 -8.13 3.23 -6.91
CA LEU A 310 -8.71 4.24 -7.78
C LEU A 310 -7.67 4.76 -8.78
N SER A 311 -8.15 5.14 -9.97
CA SER A 311 -7.33 5.72 -11.04
C SER A 311 -7.93 7.04 -11.54
N THR A 312 -7.08 7.83 -12.20
CA THR A 312 -7.45 9.12 -12.79
C THR A 312 -7.30 9.08 -14.30
N VAL A 313 -8.22 9.74 -14.98
CA VAL A 313 -8.14 10.06 -16.40
C VAL A 313 -7.80 11.54 -16.53
N MET A 314 -6.80 11.84 -17.35
CA MET A 314 -6.36 13.19 -17.63
C MET A 314 -6.89 13.63 -19.00
N GLN A 315 -7.55 14.78 -19.01
CA GLN A 315 -7.99 15.47 -20.22
C GLN A 315 -7.20 16.77 -20.36
N ARG A 316 -6.94 17.16 -21.59
CA ARG A 316 -6.29 18.43 -21.93
C ARG A 316 -7.29 19.26 -22.69
N ASP A 317 -7.44 20.52 -22.32
CA ASP A 317 -8.16 21.44 -23.17
C ASP A 317 -7.39 21.64 -24.48
N GLY A 318 -8.15 21.65 -25.58
CA GLY A 318 -7.68 22.18 -26.85
C GLY A 318 -7.27 23.63 -26.63
N SER A 319 -6.13 24.03 -27.19
CA SER A 319 -5.54 25.36 -26.97
C SER A 319 -6.57 26.46 -27.19
N ASN A 320 -7.01 27.11 -26.12
CA ASN A 320 -7.72 28.36 -26.26
C ASN A 320 -6.71 29.38 -26.81
N HIS A 321 -6.94 29.89 -28.03
CA HIS A 321 -5.97 30.67 -28.81
C HIS A 321 -5.47 31.93 -28.08
N GLN A 322 -6.16 32.36 -27.02
CA GLN A 322 -5.86 33.58 -26.26
C GLN A 322 -4.88 33.38 -25.09
N THR A 323 -4.81 32.21 -24.43
CA THR A 323 -4.03 32.07 -23.19
C THR A 323 -2.75 31.25 -23.33
N ARG A 324 -2.56 30.48 -24.43
CA ARG A 324 -1.42 29.53 -24.66
C ARG A 324 -1.13 28.53 -23.50
N LEU A 325 -1.79 28.64 -22.36
CA LEU A 325 -1.65 27.81 -21.18
C LEU A 325 -2.56 26.59 -21.33
N ARG A 326 -1.94 25.43 -21.49
CA ARG A 326 -2.63 24.14 -21.54
C ARG A 326 -2.93 23.69 -20.11
N THR A 327 -4.15 23.94 -19.65
CA THR A 327 -4.63 23.39 -18.37
C THR A 327 -4.93 21.90 -18.52
N ARG A 328 -4.51 21.11 -17.53
CA ARG A 328 -4.83 19.68 -17.45
C ARG A 328 -5.94 19.49 -16.43
N TYR A 329 -7.00 18.84 -16.87
CA TYR A 329 -8.15 18.48 -16.06
C TYR A 329 -8.09 17.00 -15.74
N TYR A 330 -8.48 16.65 -14.53
CA TYR A 330 -8.44 15.28 -14.04
C TYR A 330 -9.84 14.88 -13.58
N ARG A 331 -10.20 13.63 -13.86
CA ARG A 331 -11.43 12.97 -13.42
C ARG A 331 -11.11 11.57 -12.90
N LEU A 332 -11.94 11.03 -12.01
CA LEU A 332 -11.82 9.64 -11.60
C LEU A 332 -12.23 8.73 -12.77
N GLU A 333 -11.52 7.63 -12.91
CA GLU A 333 -11.88 6.62 -13.90
C GLU A 333 -13.14 5.86 -13.43
N GLN A 334 -14.24 6.05 -14.15
CA GLN A 334 -15.55 5.54 -13.74
C GLN A 334 -15.64 4.01 -13.66
N SER A 335 -14.89 3.29 -14.50
CA SER A 335 -14.79 1.83 -14.44
C SER A 335 -14.20 1.37 -13.10
N SER A 336 -13.09 1.99 -12.68
CA SER A 336 -12.41 1.69 -11.42
C SER A 336 -13.29 1.98 -10.21
N LEU A 337 -14.02 3.10 -10.23
CA LEU A 337 -14.91 3.49 -9.16
C LEU A 337 -16.09 2.52 -9.04
N LYS A 338 -16.77 2.20 -10.15
CA LYS A 338 -17.89 1.25 -10.16
C LYS A 338 -17.45 -0.11 -9.62
N GLN A 339 -16.30 -0.60 -10.08
CA GLN A 339 -15.72 -1.85 -9.62
C GLN A 339 -15.46 -1.83 -8.10
N LEU A 340 -14.86 -0.76 -7.58
CA LEU A 340 -14.64 -0.61 -6.14
C LEU A 340 -15.97 -0.61 -5.36
N LYS A 341 -16.97 0.18 -5.81
CA LYS A 341 -18.31 0.23 -5.18
C LYS A 341 -18.94 -1.17 -5.13
N THR A 342 -18.97 -1.90 -6.25
CA THR A 342 -19.55 -3.26 -6.32
C THR A 342 -18.86 -4.23 -5.36
N LEU A 343 -17.53 -4.18 -5.26
CA LEU A 343 -16.77 -5.06 -4.38
C LEU A 343 -16.99 -4.72 -2.90
N LEU A 344 -17.02 -3.43 -2.55
CA LEU A 344 -17.32 -3.00 -1.19
C LEU A 344 -18.76 -3.37 -0.79
N GLN A 345 -19.75 -3.19 -1.67
CA GLN A 345 -21.15 -3.58 -1.44
C GLN A 345 -21.30 -5.10 -1.24
N THR A 346 -20.62 -5.90 -2.06
CA THR A 346 -20.62 -7.37 -1.93
C THR A 346 -20.08 -7.79 -0.56
N ARG A 347 -19.00 -7.14 -0.14
CA ARG A 347 -18.32 -7.44 1.14
C ARG A 347 -19.02 -6.82 2.34
N ALA A 348 -19.90 -5.85 2.14
CA ALA A 348 -20.62 -5.19 3.22
C ALA A 348 -21.54 -6.15 3.98
N LYS A 349 -22.18 -7.10 3.28
CA LYS A 349 -23.03 -8.13 3.91
C LYS A 349 -22.28 -8.91 4.99
N HIS A 350 -21.05 -9.31 4.69
CA HIS A 350 -20.19 -10.03 5.62
C HIS A 350 -19.86 -9.21 6.88
N TYR A 351 -19.61 -7.91 6.72
CA TYR A 351 -19.35 -7.02 7.85
C TYR A 351 -20.59 -6.77 8.70
N GLN A 352 -21.76 -6.65 8.07
CA GLN A 352 -23.04 -6.51 8.77
C GLN A 352 -23.38 -7.78 9.57
N GLU A 353 -23.17 -8.97 9.00
CA GLU A 353 -23.32 -10.26 9.71
C GLU A 353 -22.40 -10.36 10.92
N GLN A 354 -21.20 -9.78 10.85
CA GLN A 354 -20.26 -9.68 11.97
C GLN A 354 -20.59 -8.55 12.96
N GLY A 355 -21.65 -7.78 12.73
CA GLY A 355 -22.09 -6.70 13.61
C GLY A 355 -21.27 -5.40 13.50
N PHE A 356 -20.45 -5.23 12.45
CA PHE A 356 -19.78 -3.96 12.20
C PHE A 356 -20.79 -2.91 11.71
N ARG A 357 -20.59 -1.67 12.16
CA ARG A 357 -21.41 -0.52 11.77
C ARG A 357 -20.69 0.32 10.72
N LEU A 358 -21.46 0.99 9.88
CA LEU A 358 -20.90 1.94 8.95
C LEU A 358 -20.42 3.19 9.69
N ARG A 359 -19.31 3.74 9.20
CA ARG A 359 -18.78 4.99 9.72
C ARG A 359 -19.57 6.16 9.16
N THR A 360 -19.97 7.08 10.02
CA THR A 360 -20.70 8.30 9.65
C THR A 360 -19.78 9.30 8.93
N HIS A 361 -19.76 9.25 7.60
CA HIS A 361 -18.98 10.16 6.76
C HIS A 361 -19.47 10.17 5.31
N PRO A 362 -19.38 11.29 4.56
CA PRO A 362 -19.81 11.36 3.15
C PRO A 362 -19.20 10.29 2.26
N LEU A 363 -17.90 10.00 2.41
CA LEU A 363 -17.21 8.92 1.71
C LEU A 363 -17.92 7.56 1.83
N THR A 364 -18.43 7.23 3.02
CA THR A 364 -19.11 5.96 3.27
C THR A 364 -20.39 5.88 2.45
N LEU A 365 -21.19 6.96 2.44
CA LEU A 365 -22.43 7.04 1.66
C LEU A 365 -22.14 6.88 0.17
N LEU A 366 -21.13 7.58 -0.35
CA LEU A 366 -20.76 7.55 -1.76
C LEU A 366 -20.24 6.17 -2.22
N LEU A 367 -19.55 5.44 -1.34
CA LEU A 367 -18.96 4.13 -1.69
C LEU A 367 -19.92 2.97 -1.48
N LEU A 368 -20.89 3.10 -0.56
CA LEU A 368 -21.81 2.04 -0.12
C LEU A 368 -23.28 2.48 -0.27
N GLU A 369 -23.61 3.15 -1.37
CA GLU A 369 -24.98 3.52 -1.76
C GLU A 369 -25.90 2.29 -1.71
N GLY A 370 -27.11 2.43 -1.18
CA GLY A 370 -28.08 1.34 -0.97
C GLY A 370 -27.82 0.45 0.24
N VAL A 371 -26.58 0.35 0.72
CA VAL A 371 -26.24 -0.35 1.97
C VAL A 371 -26.38 0.60 3.15
N ALA A 372 -25.89 1.84 2.98
CA ALA A 372 -25.95 2.87 4.02
C ALA A 372 -27.35 3.46 4.23
N ASP A 373 -28.25 3.34 3.27
CA ASP A 373 -29.62 3.89 3.32
C ASP A 373 -30.54 3.14 4.30
N ASN A 374 -30.14 1.93 4.73
CA ASN A 374 -30.89 1.11 5.69
C ASN A 374 -30.47 1.31 7.16
N GLU A 375 -29.40 2.08 7.42
CA GLU A 375 -29.05 2.51 8.77
C GLU A 375 -29.58 3.93 8.99
N PRO A 376 -30.28 4.22 10.10
CA PRO A 376 -30.70 5.58 10.39
C PRO A 376 -29.45 6.45 10.51
N ILE A 377 -29.24 7.32 9.53
CA ILE A 377 -28.26 8.39 9.61
C ILE A 377 -28.67 9.22 10.82
N SER A 378 -27.94 9.09 11.93
CA SER A 378 -28.19 9.93 13.10
C SER A 378 -28.04 11.39 12.69
N THR A 379 -29.16 12.11 12.60
CA THR A 379 -29.25 13.57 12.50
C THR A 379 -28.52 14.16 13.71
N PRO A 380 -27.25 14.54 13.55
CA PRO A 380 -26.95 15.93 13.21
C PRO A 380 -25.73 16.01 12.25
N GLN A 381 -25.96 15.85 10.94
CA GLN A 381 -24.87 15.82 9.95
C GLN A 381 -24.92 16.92 8.89
N GLN A 382 -26.02 17.69 8.79
CA GLN A 382 -25.99 18.97 8.06
C GLN A 382 -25.17 20.04 8.78
N GLN A 383 -24.96 19.92 10.09
CA GLN A 383 -24.08 20.81 10.87
C GLN A 383 -22.60 20.42 10.80
N ILE A 384 -22.24 19.18 10.41
CA ILE A 384 -20.83 18.75 10.29
C ILE A 384 -20.19 19.24 8.98
N LEU A 385 -20.98 19.47 7.93
CA LEU A 385 -20.51 20.13 6.71
C LEU A 385 -20.26 21.64 6.92
N GLU A 386 -20.95 22.28 7.88
CA GLU A 386 -20.82 23.72 8.16
C GLU A 386 -19.91 24.06 9.35
N ALA A 387 -19.56 23.08 10.20
CA ALA A 387 -18.74 23.29 11.41
C ALA A 387 -17.40 22.54 11.41
N HIS A 388 -16.77 22.37 10.24
CA HIS A 388 -15.57 21.55 10.10
C HIS A 388 -14.41 22.02 11.02
N PRO A 389 -13.98 21.23 12.03
CA PRO A 389 -13.06 21.64 13.08
C PRO A 389 -11.58 21.49 12.66
N LEU A 390 -11.23 21.97 11.46
CA LEU A 390 -9.85 21.89 10.94
C LEU A 390 -8.86 22.85 11.65
N ASN A 391 -9.32 23.69 12.58
CA ASN A 391 -8.44 24.55 13.38
C ASN A 391 -8.05 23.98 14.74
N HIS A 392 -8.79 23.01 15.30
CA HIS A 392 -8.59 22.58 16.70
C HIS A 392 -7.70 21.34 16.86
N SER A 393 -7.69 20.44 15.89
CA SER A 393 -6.88 19.21 15.90
C SER A 393 -5.40 19.49 15.56
N LEU A 394 -5.10 20.56 14.81
CA LEU A 394 -3.72 21.00 14.55
C LEU A 394 -3.09 21.74 15.74
N ASN A 395 -3.88 22.45 16.57
CA ASN A 395 -3.37 23.11 17.77
C ASN A 395 -3.00 22.10 18.87
N ARG A 396 -3.73 20.99 19.00
CA ARG A 396 -3.38 19.93 19.98
C ARG A 396 -2.10 19.16 19.63
N LEU A 397 -1.71 19.14 18.35
CA LEU A 397 -0.41 18.59 17.93
C LEU A 397 0.73 19.60 18.08
N LYS A 398 0.44 20.91 18.13
CA LYS A 398 1.41 21.97 18.47
C LYS A 398 1.64 22.13 19.97
N GLU A 399 0.66 21.81 20.80
CA GLU A 399 0.78 21.86 22.28
C GLU A 399 1.48 20.63 22.88
N ALA A 400 1.71 19.59 22.08
CA ALA A 400 2.41 18.35 22.46
C ALA A 400 3.81 18.21 21.82
N SER A 401 4.33 19.30 21.24
CA SER A 401 5.70 19.47 20.74
C SER A 401 6.31 20.70 21.39
#